data_AF-A0A0K2RDE2-F1
#
_entry.id   AF-A0A0K2RDE2-F1
#
_cell.length_a   1.000
_cell.length_b   1.000
_cell.length_c   1.000
_cell.angle_alpha   90.00
_cell.angle_beta   90.00
_cell.angle_gamma   90.00
#
_symmetry.space_group_name_H-M   'P 1'
#
loop_
_entity.id
_entity.type
_entity.pdbx_description
1 polymer ?
#
loop_
_entity_poly.entity_id
_entity_poly.type
_entity_poly.pdbx_seq_one_letter_code
_entity_poly.pdbx_strand_id
1 'polypeptide(L)'
;MVYLRSLTKSVSPAIRVAAVIARGPARERILADRAAESMYVSGLLQAAALDVVTQPAWQTHLRSLRHQLQSRRDLLVTSLREHAPRPTSASSPREG
;
A
#
# COMPACT_ATOMS: atom_id res chain seq x y z
N MET A 1 14.77 11.27 -5.24
CA MET A 1 13.46 10.58 -5.21
C MET A 1 13.46 9.51 -4.15
N VAL A 2 12.37 9.39 -3.38
CA VAL A 2 12.18 8.38 -2.33
C VAL A 2 10.84 7.69 -2.61
N TYR A 3 10.85 6.37 -2.71
CA TYR A 3 9.63 5.57 -2.84
C TYR A 3 9.34 4.85 -1.53
N LEU A 4 8.09 4.86 -1.10
CA LEU A 4 7.60 4.11 0.07
C LEU A 4 6.51 3.15 -0.39
N ARG A 5 6.62 1.87 0.00
CA ARG A 5 5.61 0.85 -0.29
C ARG A 5 5.30 0.06 0.96
N SER A 6 4.02 -0.03 1.31
CA SER A 6 3.52 -0.79 2.47
C SER A 6 2.65 -1.95 2.04
N LEU A 7 2.65 -3.03 2.82
CA LEU A 7 1.76 -4.19 2.64
C LEU A 7 0.38 -3.99 3.27
N THR A 8 0.11 -2.90 3.98
CA THR A 8 -1.16 -2.67 4.69
C THR A 8 -2.39 -2.76 3.79
N LYS A 9 -2.31 -2.20 2.57
CA LYS A 9 -3.43 -2.14 1.63
C LYS A 9 -3.55 -3.41 0.77
N SER A 10 -2.46 -4.15 0.62
CA SER A 10 -2.41 -5.33 -0.25
C SER A 10 -2.50 -6.64 0.51
N VAL A 11 -2.19 -6.66 1.81
CA VAL A 11 -2.20 -7.87 2.64
C VAL A 11 -3.02 -7.64 3.90
N SER A 12 -2.49 -6.88 4.87
CA SER A 12 -3.17 -6.60 6.13
C SER A 12 -2.43 -5.52 6.92
N PRO A 13 -3.13 -4.66 7.68
CA PRO A 13 -2.50 -3.76 8.65
C PRO A 13 -1.68 -4.49 9.73
N ALA A 14 -1.92 -5.79 9.98
CA ALA A 14 -1.22 -6.57 10.99
C ALA A 14 0.25 -6.88 10.64
N ILE A 15 0.62 -6.91 9.34
CA ILE A 15 2.00 -7.23 8.93
C ILE A 15 2.97 -6.11 9.32
N ARG A 16 2.54 -4.83 9.34
CA ARG A 16 3.35 -3.65 9.73
C ARG A 16 4.77 -3.58 9.10
N VAL A 17 4.95 -4.15 7.91
CA VAL A 17 6.20 -4.06 7.13
C VAL A 17 6.00 -3.08 5.97
N ALA A 18 7.00 -2.21 5.77
CA ALA A 18 7.09 -1.32 4.62
C ALA A 18 8.53 -1.26 4.10
N ALA A 19 8.68 -1.00 2.80
CA ALA A 19 9.95 -0.84 2.13
C ALA A 19 10.14 0.63 1.70
N VAL A 20 11.35 1.16 1.89
CA VAL A 20 11.77 2.48 1.41
C VAL A 20 12.89 2.30 0.39
N ILE A 21 12.73 2.89 -0.79
CA ILE A 21 13.77 2.94 -1.82
C ILE A 21 14.21 4.39 -1.96
N ALA A 22 15.43 4.70 -1.52
CA ALA A 22 16.07 6.00 -1.65
C ALA A 22 17.46 5.84 -2.27
N ARG A 23 17.96 6.89 -2.96
CA ARG A 23 19.29 6.91 -3.59
C ARG A 23 20.10 8.12 -3.12
N GLY A 24 21.43 7.98 -3.09
CA GLY A 24 22.36 9.06 -2.75
C GLY A 24 22.22 9.57 -1.30
N PRO A 25 22.47 10.86 -1.04
CA PRO A 25 22.48 11.43 0.31
C PRO A 25 21.17 11.25 1.10
N ALA A 26 20.04 11.00 0.42
CA ALA A 26 18.79 10.67 1.09
C ALA A 26 18.83 9.28 1.75
N ARG A 27 19.47 8.28 1.13
CA ARG A 27 19.63 6.93 1.70
C ARG A 27 20.48 6.96 2.96
N GLU A 28 21.59 7.69 2.92
CA GLU A 28 22.53 7.80 4.05
C GLU A 28 21.87 8.46 5.26
N ARG A 29 21.13 9.56 5.04
CA ARG A 29 20.34 10.21 6.10
C ARG A 29 19.27 9.30 6.68
N ILE A 30 18.50 8.61 5.83
CA ILE A 30 17.47 7.66 6.29
C ILE A 30 18.07 6.52 7.11
N LEU A 31 19.25 6.02 6.73
CA LEU A 31 19.94 4.96 7.48
C LEU A 31 20.48 5.47 8.82
N ALA A 32 21.04 6.68 8.85
CA ALA A 32 21.55 7.31 10.07
C ALA A 32 20.42 7.57 11.08
N ASP A 33 19.27 8.09 10.62
CA ASP A 33 18.10 8.35 11.47
C ASP A 33 17.44 7.05 11.97
N ARG A 34 17.34 6.01 11.11
CA ARG A 34 16.72 4.72 11.46
C ARG A 34 17.54 3.88 12.45
N ALA A 35 18.85 4.11 12.53
CA ALA A 35 19.72 3.44 13.49
C ALA A 35 19.45 3.88 14.94
N ALA A 36 18.90 5.09 15.14
CA ALA A 36 18.65 5.66 16.46
C ALA A 36 17.25 5.33 17.03
N GLU A 37 16.26 5.04 16.17
CA GLU A 37 14.84 4.94 16.60
C GLU A 37 14.22 3.54 16.48
N SER A 38 14.83 2.59 15.78
CA SER A 38 14.19 1.29 15.53
C SER A 38 14.70 0.20 16.46
N MET A 39 13.97 -0.08 17.53
CA MET A 39 13.73 -1.49 17.87
C MET A 39 13.26 -2.15 16.58
N TYR A 40 14.06 -3.08 16.06
CA TYR A 40 13.91 -3.63 14.72
C TYR A 40 12.49 -4.12 14.48
N VAL A 41 11.98 -3.93 13.26
CA VAL A 41 10.77 -4.63 12.77
C VAL A 41 10.93 -6.09 13.13
N SER A 42 9.98 -6.65 13.90
CA SER A 42 10.07 -8.02 14.41
C SER A 42 10.49 -8.99 13.30
N GLY A 43 11.53 -9.80 13.54
CA GLY A 43 12.01 -10.79 12.57
C GLY A 43 10.91 -11.75 12.13
N LEU A 44 9.96 -12.05 13.03
CA LEU A 44 8.77 -12.83 12.70
C LEU A 44 7.87 -12.13 11.67
N LEU A 45 7.66 -10.82 11.80
CA LEU A 45 6.89 -10.06 10.82
C LEU A 45 7.62 -9.92 9.49
N GLN A 46 8.96 -9.84 9.52
CA GLN A 46 9.77 -9.86 8.29
C GLN A 46 9.66 -11.21 7.58
N ALA A 47 9.72 -12.33 8.31
CA ALA A 47 9.55 -13.66 7.76
C ALA A 47 8.14 -13.88 7.18
N ALA A 48 7.10 -13.45 7.90
CA ALA A 48 5.72 -13.50 7.40
C ALA A 48 5.52 -12.64 6.14
N ALA A 49 6.10 -11.44 6.10
CA ALA A 49 6.07 -10.60 4.91
C ALA A 49 6.81 -11.25 3.74
N LEU A 50 7.98 -11.84 3.98
CA LEU A 50 8.78 -12.54 2.97
C LEU A 50 8.02 -13.74 2.39
N ASP A 51 7.42 -14.57 3.24
CA ASP A 51 6.61 -15.71 2.81
C ASP A 51 5.49 -15.24 1.87
N VAL A 52 4.70 -14.23 2.29
CA VAL A 52 3.59 -13.72 1.48
C VAL A 52 4.04 -13.16 0.13
N VAL A 53 5.11 -12.35 0.07
CA VAL A 53 5.53 -11.71 -1.19
C VAL A 53 6.28 -12.65 -2.13
N THR A 54 6.79 -13.78 -1.63
CA THR A 54 7.48 -14.80 -2.44
C THR A 54 6.54 -15.88 -2.97
N GLN A 55 5.32 -15.99 -2.44
CA GLN A 55 4.32 -16.92 -2.94
C GLN A 55 3.99 -16.65 -4.43
N PRO A 56 3.92 -17.69 -5.30
CA PRO A 56 3.59 -17.53 -6.72
C PRO A 56 2.24 -16.83 -6.97
N ALA A 57 1.29 -17.00 -6.05
CA ALA A 57 -0.04 -16.39 -6.11
C ALA A 57 -0.02 -14.86 -5.90
N TRP A 58 1.07 -14.29 -5.39
CA TRP A 58 1.17 -12.87 -5.04
C TRP A 58 0.83 -11.95 -6.22
N GLN A 59 1.34 -12.25 -7.42
CA GLN A 59 1.06 -11.44 -8.61
C GLN A 59 -0.43 -11.52 -9.02
N THR A 60 -1.03 -12.70 -8.91
CA THR A 60 -2.45 -12.90 -9.19
C THR A 60 -3.33 -12.20 -8.15
N HIS A 61 -2.93 -12.23 -6.88
CA HIS A 61 -3.58 -11.52 -5.79
C HIS A 61 -3.60 -10.00 -6.04
N LEU A 62 -2.46 -9.41 -6.39
CA LEU A 62 -2.38 -7.98 -6.71
C LEU A 62 -3.27 -7.58 -7.89
N ARG A 63 -3.32 -8.40 -8.95
CA ARG A 63 -4.23 -8.17 -10.08
C ARG A 63 -5.69 -8.23 -9.65
N SER A 64 -6.08 -9.26 -8.90
CA SER A 64 -7.44 -9.41 -8.37
C SER A 64 -7.84 -8.22 -7.49
N LEU A 65 -6.94 -7.80 -6.58
CA LEU A 65 -7.16 -6.65 -5.70
C LEU A 65 -7.43 -5.37 -6.49
N ARG A 66 -6.64 -5.10 -7.54
CA ARG A 66 -6.86 -3.95 -8.43
C ARG A 66 -8.24 -3.98 -9.08
N HIS A 67 -8.66 -5.14 -9.60
CA HIS A 67 -9.99 -5.29 -10.20
C HIS A 67 -11.11 -5.06 -9.19
N GLN A 68 -10.98 -5.59 -7.98
CA GLN A 68 -11.97 -5.39 -6.92
C GLN A 68 -12.06 -3.93 -6.47
N LEU A 69 -10.93 -3.23 -6.30
CA LEU A 69 -10.91 -1.81 -5.94
C LEU A 69 -11.53 -0.95 -7.05
N GLN A 70 -11.23 -1.27 -8.31
CA GLN A 70 -11.86 -0.59 -9.45
C GLN A 70 -13.38 -0.81 -9.46
N SER A 71 -13.84 -2.05 -9.29
CA SER A 71 -15.28 -2.36 -9.21
C SER A 71 -15.97 -1.62 -8.06
N ARG A 72 -15.37 -1.58 -6.86
CA ARG A 72 -15.91 -0.84 -5.71
C ARG A 72 -15.98 0.67 -5.97
N ARG A 73 -14.96 1.24 -6.63
CA ARG A 73 -14.95 2.66 -7.00
C ARG A 73 -16.04 2.96 -8.02
N ASP A 74 -16.17 2.13 -9.05
CA ASP A 74 -17.12 2.36 -10.13
C ASP A 74 -18.57 2.20 -9.62
N LEU A 75 -18.81 1.27 -8.69
CA LEU A 75 -20.08 1.15 -7.95
C LEU A 75 -20.36 2.41 -7.13
N LEU A 76 -19.41 2.87 -6.31
CA LEU A 76 -19.56 4.09 -5.51
C LEU A 76 -19.88 5.31 -6.37
N VAL A 77 -19.17 5.50 -7.48
CA VAL A 77 -19.41 6.62 -8.42
C VAL A 77 -20.79 6.52 -9.06
N THR A 78 -21.22 5.32 -9.45
CA THR A 78 -22.55 5.10 -10.03
C THR A 78 -23.65 5.40 -9.02
N SER A 79 -23.54 4.84 -7.81
CA SER A 79 -24.50 5.09 -6.73
C SER A 79 -24.58 6.57 -6.35
N LEU A 80 -23.44 7.29 -6.32
CA LEU A 80 -23.42 8.73 -6.07
C LEU A 80 -24.14 9.53 -7.18
N ARG A 81 -23.95 9.16 -8.46
CA ARG A 81 -24.67 9.82 -9.57
C ARG A 81 -26.17 9.58 -9.52
N GLU A 82 -26.58 8.38 -9.15
CA GLU A 82 -28.00 7.98 -9.10
C GLU A 82 -28.72 8.57 -7.89
N HIS A 83 -28.09 8.56 -6.71
CA HIS A 83 -28.78 8.86 -5.44
C HIS A 83 -28.39 10.21 -4.82
N ALA A 84 -27.34 10.87 -5.33
CA ALA A 84 -26.91 12.19 -4.89
C ALA A 84 -26.66 13.14 -6.09
N PRO A 85 -27.71 13.51 -6.86
CA PRO A 85 -27.59 14.31 -8.08
C PRO A 85 -27.12 15.76 -7.86
N ARG A 86 -26.85 16.17 -6.61
CA ARG A 86 -26.30 17.49 -6.28
C ARG A 86 -24.78 17.39 -6.15
N PRO A 87 -24.00 18.20 -6.90
CA PRO A 87 -22.57 17.97 -7.05
C PRO A 87 -21.85 18.29 -5.74
N THR A 88 -21.54 17.26 -4.96
CA THR A 88 -20.41 17.35 -4.04
C THR A 88 -19.20 16.98 -4.88
N SER A 89 -18.30 17.94 -5.12
CA SER A 89 -17.10 17.78 -5.92
C SER A 89 -16.12 16.82 -5.25
N ALA A 90 -16.43 15.52 -5.23
CA ALA A 90 -15.49 14.48 -4.90
C ALA A 90 -14.79 14.09 -6.20
N SER A 91 -13.60 14.65 -6.44
CA SER A 91 -12.72 14.21 -7.50
C SER A 91 -12.59 12.69 -7.46
N SER A 92 -12.97 12.00 -8.53
CA SER A 92 -12.84 10.54 -8.64
C SER A 92 -11.43 10.10 -8.23
N PRO A 93 -11.25 9.25 -7.21
CA PRO A 93 -9.93 8.80 -6.79
C PRO A 93 -9.30 8.04 -7.95
N ARG A 94 -8.26 8.62 -8.53
CA ARG A 94 -7.53 8.02 -9.66
C ARG A 94 -6.61 6.88 -9.21
N GLU A 95 -6.30 6.76 -7.92
CA GLU A 95 -5.35 5.77 -7.41
C GLU A 95 -5.83 5.15 -6.08
N GLY A 96 -5.71 3.82 -5.99
CA GLY A 96 -5.99 2.98 -4.83
C GLY A 96 -5.28 1.65 -4.97
#